data_AF-R7UI44-F1
#
_entry.id   AF-R7UI44-F1
#
_cell.length_a   1.000
_cell.length_b   1.000
_cell.length_c   1.000
_cell.angle_alpha   90.00
_cell.angle_beta   90.00
_cell.angle_gamma   90.00
#
_symmetry.space_group_name_H-M   'P 1'
#
loop_
_entity.id
_entity.type
_entity.pdbx_description
1 polymer ?
#
loop_
_entity_poly.entity_id
_entity_poly.type
_entity_poly.pdbx_seq_one_letter_code
_entity_poly.pdbx_strand_id
1 'polypeptide(L)'
;VVNYLYSGNIDVTQLNAQDLLAASEMLLLGALKKKVEEFLLSNTDSVNCISIINLARLYDLKTLLADARSYLQEHVKEVVETEEMHLLQEGDLIEVLEANDSQEDNFLFIQK
;
A
#
# COMPACT_ATOMS: atom_id res chain seq x y z
N VAL A 1 20.25 9.24 2.59
CA VAL A 1 19.70 10.31 3.48
C VAL A 1 20.70 11.43 3.78
N VAL A 2 21.96 11.17 4.14
CA VAL A 2 22.93 12.26 4.41
C VAL A 2 23.05 13.24 3.24
N ASN A 3 23.20 12.76 2.00
CA ASN A 3 23.24 13.63 0.81
C ASN A 3 21.97 14.47 0.61
N TYR A 4 20.80 13.96 1.01
CA TYR A 4 19.54 14.71 0.96
C TYR A 4 19.57 15.89 1.93
N LEU A 5 20.11 15.72 3.14
CA LEU A 5 20.21 16.81 4.13
C LEU A 5 21.07 17.98 3.63
N TYR A 6 22.11 17.70 2.84
CA TYR A 6 22.99 18.74 2.30
C TYR A 6 22.49 19.33 0.97
N SER A 7 21.84 18.53 0.12
CA SER A 7 21.48 18.95 -1.25
C SER A 7 19.99 19.24 -1.44
N GLY A 8 19.12 18.80 -0.52
CA GLY A 8 17.67 18.77 -0.69
C GLY A 8 17.17 17.74 -1.72
N ASN A 9 18.07 16.97 -2.35
CA ASN A 9 17.77 16.09 -3.46
C ASN A 9 18.07 14.62 -3.12
N ILE A 10 17.16 13.74 -3.56
CA ILE A 10 17.32 12.30 -3.50
C ILE A 10 16.33 11.63 -4.46
N ASP A 11 16.77 10.58 -5.12
CA ASP A 11 15.95 9.77 -6.01
C ASP A 11 15.30 8.64 -5.22
N VAL A 12 13.98 8.55 -5.32
CA VAL A 12 13.18 7.49 -4.70
C VAL A 12 12.98 6.38 -5.74
N THR A 13 13.25 5.15 -5.34
CA THR A 13 13.13 3.94 -6.17
C THR A 13 12.45 2.84 -5.35
N GLN A 14 11.93 1.81 -6.02
CA GLN A 14 11.30 0.67 -5.32
C GLN A 14 12.25 0.01 -4.31
N LEU A 15 13.54 -0.06 -4.62
CA LEU A 15 14.56 -0.67 -3.75
C LEU A 15 14.86 0.14 -2.48
N ASN A 16 14.64 1.46 -2.50
CA ASN A 16 15.01 2.33 -1.38
C ASN A 16 13.80 3.00 -0.69
N ALA A 17 12.60 2.93 -1.27
CA ALA A 17 11.44 3.65 -0.77
C ALA A 17 11.12 3.32 0.69
N GLN A 18 11.16 2.04 1.08
CA GLN A 18 10.89 1.62 2.46
C GLN A 18 11.95 2.16 3.44
N ASP A 19 13.24 2.03 3.11
CA ASP A 19 14.33 2.54 3.95
C ASP A 19 14.29 4.08 4.06
N LEU A 20 13.96 4.75 2.95
CA LEU A 20 13.78 6.20 2.93
C LEU A 20 12.57 6.63 3.75
N LEU A 21 11.46 5.89 3.70
CA LEU A 21 10.29 6.16 4.52
C LEU A 21 10.64 6.04 6.01
N ALA A 22 11.26 4.92 6.41
CA ALA A 22 11.71 4.67 7.77
C ALA A 22 12.65 5.77 8.28
N ALA A 23 13.66 6.12 7.48
CA ALA A 23 14.62 7.15 7.84
C ALA A 23 13.98 8.55 7.87
N SER A 24 13.03 8.82 6.97
CA SER A 24 12.31 10.10 6.95
C SER A 24 11.44 10.29 8.18
N GLU A 25 10.81 9.22 8.68
CA GLU A 25 10.06 9.24 9.94
C GLU A 25 11.00 9.45 11.13
N MET A 26 12.03 8.62 11.24
CA MET A 26 12.97 8.65 12.37
C MET A 26 13.67 10.01 12.51
N LEU A 27 13.98 10.65 11.39
CA LEU A 27 14.68 11.94 11.35
C LEU A 27 13.74 13.14 11.18
N LEU A 28 12.42 12.92 11.22
CA LEU A 28 11.39 13.95 11.10
C LEU A 28 11.48 14.78 9.80
N LEU A 29 11.87 14.13 8.70
CA LEU A 29 12.02 14.73 7.37
C LEU A 29 10.69 14.69 6.61
N GLY A 30 9.73 15.52 7.03
CA GLY A 30 8.36 15.50 6.49
C GLY A 30 8.28 15.68 4.96
N ALA A 31 9.13 16.53 4.36
CA ALA A 31 9.17 16.71 2.91
C ALA A 31 9.64 15.45 2.18
N LEU A 32 10.61 14.71 2.73
CA LEU A 32 11.06 13.44 2.18
C LEU A 32 9.99 12.37 2.37
N LYS A 33 9.36 12.30 3.55
CA LYS A 33 8.26 11.38 3.84
C LYS A 33 7.14 11.51 2.81
N LYS A 34 6.71 12.75 2.54
CA LYS A 34 5.69 13.05 1.53
C LYS A 34 6.13 12.64 0.12
N LYS A 35 7.38 12.92 -0.27
CA LYS A 35 7.91 12.51 -1.58
C LYS A 35 7.90 10.99 -1.75
N VAL A 36 8.21 10.24 -0.69
CA VAL A 36 8.15 8.78 -0.70
C VAL A 36 6.70 8.29 -0.74
N GLU A 37 5.77 8.91 0.01
CA GLU A 37 4.34 8.61 -0.07
C GLU A 37 3.78 8.79 -1.50
N GLU A 38 4.10 9.92 -2.16
CA GLU A 38 3.71 10.19 -3.55
C GLU A 38 4.27 9.15 -4.54
N PHE A 39 5.50 8.69 -4.30
CA PHE A 39 6.11 7.62 -5.09
C PHE A 39 5.37 6.29 -4.90
N LEU A 40 5.06 5.90 -3.67
CA LEU A 40 4.35 4.65 -3.36
C LEU A 40 2.92 4.66 -3.94
N LEU A 41 2.20 5.78 -3.81
CA LEU A 41 0.88 5.96 -4.43
C LEU A 41 0.93 5.67 -5.94
N SER A 42 1.95 6.20 -6.63
CA SER A 42 2.08 6.06 -8.09
C SER A 42 2.56 4.68 -8.55
N ASN A 43 3.02 3.82 -7.63
CA ASN A 43 3.65 2.53 -7.92
C ASN A 43 2.97 1.36 -7.17
N THR A 44 1.73 1.54 -6.72
CA THR A 44 0.95 0.44 -6.12
C THR A 44 0.50 -0.53 -7.20
N ASP A 45 0.73 -1.82 -6.97
CA ASP A 45 0.35 -2.92 -7.88
C ASP A 45 -0.12 -4.16 -7.09
N SER A 46 -0.64 -5.18 -7.79
CA SER A 46 -1.17 -6.39 -7.15
C SER A 46 -0.12 -7.17 -6.36
N VAL A 47 1.16 -7.07 -6.72
CA VAL A 47 2.26 -7.81 -6.09
C VAL A 47 2.77 -7.11 -4.83
N ASN A 48 2.60 -5.79 -4.71
CA ASN A 48 3.16 -4.99 -3.61
C ASN A 48 2.12 -4.31 -2.71
N CYS A 49 0.82 -4.35 -3.07
CA CYS A 49 -0.21 -3.57 -2.38
C CYS A 49 -0.34 -3.90 -0.88
N ILE A 50 -0.14 -5.16 -0.48
CA ILE A 50 -0.27 -5.58 0.92
C ILE A 50 0.90 -5.01 1.74
N SER A 51 2.12 -5.11 1.22
CA SER A 51 3.28 -4.44 1.83
C SER A 51 3.07 -2.93 1.94
N ILE A 52 2.50 -2.29 0.91
CA ILE A 52 2.18 -0.85 0.94
C ILE A 52 1.11 -0.53 2.00
N ILE A 53 0.05 -1.32 2.14
CA ILE A 53 -0.97 -1.16 3.20
C ILE A 53 -0.31 -1.20 4.59
N ASN A 54 0.54 -2.20 4.82
CA ASN A 54 1.24 -2.38 6.08
C ASN A 54 2.18 -1.21 6.38
N LEU A 55 2.93 -0.73 5.38
CA LEU A 55 3.79 0.46 5.51
C LEU A 55 2.97 1.72 5.79
N ALA A 56 1.90 1.94 5.04
CA ALA A 56 1.05 3.11 5.20
C ALA A 56 0.43 3.16 6.60
N ARG A 57 0.01 2.01 7.13
CA ARG A 57 -0.46 1.86 8.51
C ARG A 57 0.64 2.15 9.53
N LEU A 58 1.84 1.58 9.34
CA LEU A 58 2.97 1.73 10.26
C LEU A 58 3.42 3.19 10.38
N TYR A 59 3.38 3.96 9.29
CA TYR A 59 3.87 5.34 9.23
C TYR A 59 2.74 6.40 9.24
N ASP A 60 1.50 6.02 9.55
CA ASP A 60 0.32 6.91 9.56
C ASP A 60 0.10 7.71 8.25
N LEU A 61 0.32 7.05 7.10
CA LEU A 61 0.10 7.60 5.75
C LEU A 61 -1.33 7.34 5.30
N LYS A 62 -2.28 8.15 5.79
CA LYS A 62 -3.72 7.91 5.62
C LYS A 62 -4.19 7.88 4.17
N THR A 63 -3.61 8.74 3.32
CA THR A 63 -3.98 8.81 1.89
C THR A 63 -3.53 7.54 1.18
N LEU A 64 -2.26 7.16 1.36
CA LEU A 64 -1.71 5.92 0.81
C LEU A 64 -2.44 4.67 1.32
N LEU A 65 -2.82 4.65 2.60
CA LEU A 65 -3.55 3.52 3.18
C LEU A 65 -4.93 3.36 2.53
N ALA A 66 -5.66 4.46 2.34
CA ALA A 66 -6.97 4.44 1.70
C ALA A 66 -6.88 4.00 0.23
N ASP A 67 -5.91 4.53 -0.50
CA ASP A 67 -5.68 4.21 -1.90
C ASP A 67 -5.30 2.73 -2.09
N ALA A 68 -4.32 2.24 -1.33
CA ALA A 68 -3.88 0.85 -1.42
C ALA A 68 -4.96 -0.15 -0.99
N ARG A 69 -5.81 0.20 -0.01
CA ARG A 69 -6.98 -0.62 0.35
C ARG A 69 -8.04 -0.63 -0.74
N SER A 70 -8.31 0.51 -1.39
CA SER A 70 -9.21 0.57 -2.54
C SER A 70 -8.70 -0.33 -3.68
N TYR A 71 -7.40 -0.25 -3.96
CA TYR A 71 -6.75 -1.10 -4.96
C TYR A 71 -6.91 -2.59 -4.62
N LEU A 72 -6.63 -2.97 -3.36
CA LEU A 72 -6.80 -4.34 -2.87
C LEU A 72 -8.23 -4.84 -3.11
N GLN A 73 -9.25 -4.05 -2.76
CA GLN A 73 -10.66 -4.42 -2.94
C GLN A 73 -11.05 -4.59 -4.41
N GLU A 74 -10.51 -3.77 -5.30
CA GLU A 74 -10.79 -3.87 -6.74
C GLU A 74 -10.09 -5.07 -7.40
N HIS A 75 -8.91 -5.45 -6.88
CA HIS A 75 -8.03 -6.46 -7.49
C HIS A 75 -7.81 -7.69 -6.61
N VAL A 76 -8.73 -7.98 -5.66
CA VAL A 76 -8.60 -9.07 -4.68
C VAL A 76 -8.17 -10.38 -5.32
N LYS A 77 -8.80 -10.75 -6.44
CA LYS A 77 -8.52 -12.03 -7.13
C LYS A 77 -7.07 -12.16 -7.58
N GLU A 78 -6.47 -11.06 -8.01
CA GLU A 78 -5.06 -11.05 -8.40
C GLU A 78 -4.16 -11.09 -7.17
N VAL A 79 -4.51 -10.32 -6.14
CA VAL A 79 -3.71 -10.20 -4.91
C VAL A 79 -3.67 -11.51 -4.11
N VAL A 80 -4.76 -12.27 -4.07
CA VAL A 80 -4.83 -13.57 -3.35
C VAL A 80 -3.87 -14.60 -3.94
N GLU A 81 -3.55 -14.51 -5.23
CA GLU A 81 -2.60 -15.39 -5.92
C GLU A 81 -1.14 -14.96 -5.73
N THR A 82 -0.89 -13.81 -5.08
CA THR A 82 0.47 -13.30 -4.86
C THR A 82 1.14 -13.89 -3.63
N GLU A 83 2.47 -13.83 -3.62
CA GLU A 83 3.25 -14.25 -2.46
C GLU A 83 2.99 -13.37 -1.23
N GLU A 84 2.48 -12.15 -1.36
CA GLU A 84 2.25 -11.24 -0.22
C GLU A 84 0.98 -11.53 0.58
N MET A 85 0.11 -12.43 0.13
CA MET A 85 -1.17 -12.70 0.80
C MET A 85 -1.01 -13.06 2.29
N HIS A 86 0.09 -13.74 2.65
CA HIS A 86 0.40 -14.10 4.04
C HIS A 86 0.75 -12.90 4.96
N LEU A 87 1.01 -11.72 4.38
CA LEU A 87 1.32 -10.48 5.11
C LEU A 87 0.06 -9.66 5.43
N LEU A 88 -1.11 -10.06 4.92
CA LEU A 88 -2.36 -9.36 5.15
C LEU A 88 -2.79 -9.50 6.62
N GLN A 89 -3.19 -8.38 7.23
CA GLN A 89 -3.65 -8.39 8.62
C GLN A 89 -5.10 -8.88 8.72
N GLU A 90 -5.46 -9.47 9.87
CA GLU A 90 -6.80 -10.03 10.12
C GLU A 90 -7.94 -9.04 9.79
N GLY A 91 -7.80 -7.77 10.20
CA GLY A 91 -8.80 -6.75 9.92
C GLY A 91 -9.00 -6.50 8.42
N ASP A 92 -7.92 -6.47 7.64
CA ASP A 92 -7.99 -6.30 6.18
C ASP A 92 -8.55 -7.55 5.50
N LEU A 93 -8.24 -8.75 6.02
CA LEU A 93 -8.78 -10.01 5.50
C LEU A 93 -10.30 -10.08 5.67
N ILE A 94 -10.85 -9.65 6.81
CA ILE A 94 -12.30 -9.60 7.03
C ILE A 94 -12.97 -8.69 5.99
N GLU A 95 -12.43 -7.47 5.79
CA GLU A 95 -12.94 -6.52 4.80
C GLU A 95 -12.92 -7.11 3.38
N VAL A 96 -11.86 -7.84 3.02
CA VAL A 96 -11.73 -8.49 1.71
C VAL A 96 -12.75 -9.63 1.52
N LEU A 97 -12.98 -10.44 2.56
CA LEU A 97 -13.94 -11.55 2.49
C LEU A 97 -15.38 -11.03 2.35
N GLU A 98 -15.76 -9.99 3.09
CA GLU A 98 -17.08 -9.35 2.99
C GLU A 98 -17.31 -8.73 1.59
N ALA A 99 -16.27 -8.12 1.02
CA ALA A 99 -16.34 -7.56 -0.33
C ALA A 99 -16.50 -8.65 -1.42
N ASN A 100 -15.84 -9.80 -1.27
CA ASN A 100 -15.97 -10.91 -2.21
C ASN A 100 -17.33 -11.60 -2.17
N ASP A 101 -17.89 -11.85 -0.97
CA ASP A 101 -19.20 -12.51 -0.81
C ASP A 101 -20.30 -11.69 -1.52
N SER A 102 -20.22 -10.36 -1.39
CA SER A 102 -21.11 -9.41 -2.06
C SER A 102 -21.03 -9.46 -3.61
N GLN A 103 -19.85 -9.79 -4.17
CA GLN A 103 -19.64 -9.87 -5.61
C GLN A 103 -20.17 -11.19 -6.18
N GLU A 104 -20.00 -12.32 -5.47
CA GLU A 104 -20.51 -13.63 -5.90
C GLU A 104 -22.04 -13.67 -5.93
N ASP A 105 -22.70 -13.06 -4.94
CA ASP A 105 -24.16 -12.93 -4.91
C ASP A 105 -24.72 -12.13 -6.09
N ASN A 106 -24.01 -11.12 -6.57
CA ASN A 106 -24.42 -10.35 -7.75
C ASN A 106 -24.45 -11.20 -9.03
N PHE A 107 -23.58 -12.21 -9.18
CA PHE A 107 -23.61 -13.11 -10.33
C PHE A 107 -24.79 -14.08 -10.29
N LEU A 108 -25.22 -14.50 -9.09
CA LEU A 108 -26.39 -15.37 -8.89
C LEU A 108 -27.71 -14.68 -9.31
N PHE A 109 -27.80 -13.35 -9.23
CA PHE A 109 -28.99 -12.60 -9.65
C PHE A 109 -29.16 -12.45 -11.17
N ILE A 110 -28.11 -12.64 -11.97
CA ILE A 110 -28.18 -12.51 -13.44
C ILE A 110 -28.64 -13.82 -14.12
N GLN A 111 -28.77 -14.91 -13.37
CA GLN A 111 -29.20 -16.22 -13.88
C GLN A 111 -30.68 -16.57 -13.58
N LYS A 112 -31.51 -15.61 -13.15
CA LYS A 112 -32.97 -15.76 -13.00
C LYS A 112 -33.72 -14.80 -13.93
#